data_AF-A0A1G8G6A4-F1
#
_entry.id   AF-A0A1G8G6A4-F1
#
_cell.length_a   1.000
_cell.length_b   1.000
_cell.length_c   1.000
_cell.angle_alpha   90.00
_cell.angle_beta   90.00
_cell.angle_gamma   90.00
#
_symmetry.space_group_name_H-M   'P 1'
#
loop_
_entity.id
_entity.type
_entity.pdbx_description
1 polymer ?
#
loop_
_entity_poly.entity_id
_entity_poly.type
_entity_poly.pdbx_seq_one_letter_code
_entity_poly.pdbx_strand_id
1 'polypeptide(L)'
;MKALDNFNRVAKYMNVSRNMKDSIPIGFLSGLVGTIAMDLSNIIFKKSGVSEKTYAQYAGSVLMRPFRLIFKENLIFGEILHLITGSIMGIPLFAVLKKTGKDNYLFKGAVYGTFTWELLYSFGLRYGVFRTKAYSARTHMTTLIDNLVYGVSSAATMVFLTDKAVFPNASKKQIRAKQETEMSQSSIDPSDELLDDYENEVRFH
;
A
#
# COMPACT_ATOMS: atom_id res chain seq x y z
N MET A 1 -20.47 -34.00 -16.02
CA MET A 1 -19.05 -34.23 -15.64
C MET A 1 -18.11 -33.10 -16.04
N LYS A 2 -18.12 -32.56 -17.28
CA LYS A 2 -17.24 -31.45 -17.70
C LYS A 2 -17.25 -30.17 -16.83
N ALA A 3 -18.41 -29.80 -16.26
CA ALA A 3 -18.53 -28.62 -15.42
C ALA A 3 -17.75 -28.75 -14.08
N LEU A 4 -17.72 -29.95 -13.51
CA LEU A 4 -16.98 -30.23 -12.27
C LEU A 4 -15.46 -30.22 -12.51
N ASP A 5 -14.99 -30.71 -13.66
CA ASP A 5 -13.57 -30.65 -14.03
C ASP A 5 -13.09 -29.21 -14.27
N ASN A 6 -13.92 -28.37 -14.88
CA ASN A 6 -13.61 -26.94 -15.05
C ASN A 6 -13.52 -26.23 -13.69
N PHE A 7 -14.44 -26.54 -12.77
CA PHE A 7 -14.41 -26.00 -11.42
C PHE A 7 -13.14 -26.43 -10.65
N ASN A 8 -12.78 -27.71 -10.72
CA ASN A 8 -11.57 -28.22 -10.08
C ASN A 8 -10.28 -27.62 -10.67
N ARG A 9 -10.21 -27.36 -11.99
CA ARG A 9 -9.10 -26.62 -12.60
C ARG A 9 -9.02 -25.19 -12.07
N VAL A 10 -10.14 -24.47 -12.04
CA VAL A 10 -10.20 -23.08 -11.54
C VAL A 10 -9.80 -23.02 -10.07
N ALA A 11 -10.33 -23.92 -9.23
CA ALA A 11 -9.97 -24.02 -7.82
C ALA A 11 -8.47 -24.34 -7.62
N LYS A 12 -7.89 -25.22 -8.45
CA LYS A 12 -6.46 -25.52 -8.42
C LYS A 12 -5.62 -24.29 -8.78
N TYR A 13 -6.01 -23.52 -9.80
CA TYR A 13 -5.31 -22.28 -10.16
C TYR A 13 -5.43 -21.19 -9.08
N MET A 14 -6.58 -21.08 -8.42
CA MET A 14 -6.76 -20.17 -7.28
C MET A 14 -5.95 -20.59 -6.04
N ASN A 15 -5.70 -21.89 -5.84
CA ASN A 15 -4.82 -22.35 -4.77
C ASN A 15 -3.33 -22.17 -5.10
N VAL A 16 -2.94 -22.24 -6.38
CA VAL A 16 -1.57 -21.93 -6.83
C VAL A 16 -1.25 -20.45 -6.61
N SER A 17 -2.21 -19.54 -6.84
CA SER A 17 -1.97 -18.11 -6.63
C SER A 17 -1.72 -17.73 -5.17
N ARG A 18 -2.02 -18.60 -4.19
CA ARG A 18 -1.88 -18.34 -2.74
C ARG A 18 -0.51 -18.71 -2.16
N ASN A 19 0.48 -19.06 -2.99
CA ASN A 19 1.76 -19.62 -2.53
C ASN A 19 2.98 -18.79 -2.96
N MET A 20 2.79 -17.52 -3.33
CA MET A 20 3.92 -16.68 -3.67
C MET A 20 4.68 -16.27 -2.40
N LYS A 21 6.02 -16.33 -2.44
CA LYS A 21 6.91 -15.95 -1.33
C LYS A 21 7.85 -14.80 -1.69
N ASP A 22 8.10 -14.60 -2.98
CA ASP A 22 8.99 -13.54 -3.46
C ASP A 22 8.31 -12.18 -3.37
N SER A 23 8.99 -11.24 -2.71
CA SER A 23 8.45 -9.92 -2.39
C SER A 23 8.34 -9.02 -3.60
N ILE A 24 9.23 -9.15 -4.59
CA ILE A 24 9.21 -8.29 -5.78
C ILE A 24 8.02 -8.62 -6.68
N PRO A 25 7.80 -9.88 -7.13
CA PRO A 25 6.65 -10.21 -7.98
C PRO A 25 5.30 -10.00 -7.29
N ILE A 26 5.18 -10.31 -6.00
CA ILE A 26 3.95 -10.07 -5.23
C ILE A 26 3.64 -8.58 -5.19
N GLY A 27 4.63 -7.77 -4.81
CA GLY A 27 4.49 -6.32 -4.72
C GLY A 27 4.14 -5.70 -6.08
N PHE A 28 4.87 -6.10 -7.12
CA PHE A 28 4.67 -5.62 -8.48
C PHE A 28 3.27 -5.95 -9.03
N LEU A 29 2.86 -7.22 -8.98
CA LEU A 29 1.56 -7.65 -9.49
C LEU A 29 0.40 -7.05 -8.69
N SER A 30 0.55 -6.93 -7.38
CA SER A 30 -0.48 -6.31 -6.54
C SER A 30 -0.57 -4.81 -6.77
N GLY A 31 0.57 -4.14 -6.99
CA GLY A 31 0.62 -2.76 -7.44
C GLY A 31 -0.14 -2.58 -8.76
N LEU A 32 0.13 -3.44 -9.75
CA LEU A 32 -0.55 -3.42 -11.05
C LEU A 32 -2.08 -3.54 -10.91
N VAL A 33 -2.55 -4.50 -10.12
CA VAL A 33 -4.00 -4.68 -9.88
C VAL A 33 -4.61 -3.46 -9.21
N GLY A 34 -3.91 -2.87 -8.23
CA GLY A 34 -4.35 -1.63 -7.60
C GLY A 34 -4.41 -0.47 -8.58
N THR A 35 -3.45 -0.35 -9.50
CA THR A 35 -3.42 0.71 -10.51
C THR A 35 -4.58 0.56 -11.49
N ILE A 36 -4.86 -0.66 -11.95
CA ILE A 36 -6.03 -0.93 -12.79
C ILE A 36 -7.34 -0.54 -12.07
N ALA A 37 -7.49 -0.90 -10.80
CA ALA A 37 -8.67 -0.52 -10.02
C ALA A 37 -8.80 1.02 -9.87
N MET A 38 -7.67 1.70 -9.66
CA MET A 38 -7.59 3.14 -9.59
C MET A 38 -7.95 3.82 -10.93
N ASP A 39 -7.44 3.31 -12.05
CA ASP A 39 -7.76 3.83 -13.39
C ASP A 39 -9.24 3.65 -13.71
N LEU A 40 -9.84 2.51 -13.34
CA LEU A 40 -11.29 2.31 -13.48
C LEU A 40 -12.09 3.35 -12.69
N SER A 41 -11.72 3.60 -11.43
CA SER A 41 -12.32 4.65 -10.60
C SER A 41 -12.17 6.03 -11.26
N ASN A 42 -10.97 6.35 -11.73
CA ASN A 42 -10.68 7.61 -12.38
C ASN A 42 -11.47 7.82 -13.67
N ILE A 43 -11.60 6.79 -14.50
CA ILE A 43 -12.39 6.83 -15.74
C ILE A 43 -13.87 7.12 -15.41
N ILE A 44 -14.40 6.54 -14.33
CA ILE A 44 -15.77 6.83 -13.87
C ILE A 44 -15.90 8.31 -13.49
N PHE A 45 -14.99 8.85 -12.68
CA PHE A 45 -14.99 10.27 -12.30
C PHE A 45 -14.77 11.22 -13.49
N LYS A 46 -13.96 10.80 -14.46
CA LYS A 46 -13.71 11.57 -15.68
C LYS A 46 -14.96 11.62 -16.56
N LYS A 47 -15.66 10.49 -16.72
CA LYS A 47 -16.90 10.40 -17.51
C LYS A 47 -18.06 11.16 -16.87
N SER A 48 -18.12 11.23 -15.53
CA SER A 48 -19.11 12.03 -14.81
C SER A 48 -18.77 13.53 -14.74
N GLY A 49 -17.63 13.95 -15.28
CA GLY A 49 -17.19 15.35 -15.29
C GLY A 49 -16.69 15.87 -13.94
N VAL A 50 -16.47 14.99 -12.96
CA VAL A 50 -15.93 15.36 -11.63
C VAL A 50 -14.42 15.53 -11.68
N SER A 51 -13.74 14.69 -12.48
CA SER A 51 -12.29 14.77 -12.70
C SER A 51 -11.94 15.40 -14.05
N GLU A 52 -10.95 16.30 -14.05
CA GLU A 52 -10.48 16.99 -15.25
C GLU A 52 -9.49 16.17 -16.08
N LYS A 53 -8.77 15.23 -15.46
CA LYS A 53 -7.63 14.55 -16.08
C LYS A 53 -7.59 13.08 -15.71
N THR A 54 -7.07 12.27 -16.63
CA THR A 54 -6.77 10.87 -16.34
C THR A 54 -5.34 10.66 -15.87
N TYR A 55 -5.07 9.54 -15.19
CA TYR A 55 -3.70 9.22 -14.78
C TYR A 55 -2.77 8.98 -15.97
N ALA A 56 -3.25 8.41 -17.07
CA ALA A 56 -2.54 8.39 -18.34
C ALA A 56 -2.04 9.79 -18.77
N GLN A 57 -2.87 10.82 -18.59
CA GLN A 57 -2.50 12.20 -18.93
C GLN A 57 -1.49 12.81 -17.95
N TYR A 58 -1.51 12.44 -16.67
CA TYR A 58 -0.49 12.86 -15.72
C TYR A 58 0.84 12.17 -16.02
N ALA A 59 0.87 10.84 -16.09
CA ALA A 59 2.08 10.06 -16.34
C ALA A 59 2.71 10.40 -17.70
N GLY A 60 1.91 10.47 -18.77
CA GLY A 60 2.40 10.87 -20.09
C GLY A 60 2.99 12.28 -20.12
N SER A 61 2.52 13.19 -19.24
CA SER A 61 3.02 14.57 -19.19
C SER A 61 4.42 14.72 -18.59
N VAL A 62 4.95 13.67 -17.98
CA VAL A 62 6.36 13.63 -17.54
C VAL A 62 7.29 13.73 -18.74
N LEU A 63 6.97 13.01 -19.83
CA LEU A 63 7.81 12.95 -21.02
C LEU A 63 7.31 13.87 -22.14
N MET A 64 6.00 14.05 -22.25
CA MET A 64 5.38 14.78 -23.35
C MET A 64 4.75 16.10 -22.93
N ARG A 65 4.56 17.02 -23.88
CA ARG A 65 3.79 18.25 -23.64
C ARG A 65 2.29 17.90 -23.56
N PRO A 66 1.48 18.56 -22.70
CA PRO A 66 0.08 18.20 -22.50
C PRO A 66 -0.78 18.16 -23.77
N PHE A 67 -0.54 19.06 -24.73
CA PHE A 67 -1.30 19.07 -25.99
C PHE A 67 -1.07 17.82 -26.85
N ARG A 68 0.04 17.08 -26.65
CA ARG A 68 0.29 15.82 -27.37
C ARG A 68 -0.51 14.65 -26.79
N LEU A 69 -1.03 14.77 -25.58
CA LEU A 69 -1.80 13.72 -24.90
C LEU A 69 -3.28 13.68 -25.35
N ILE A 70 -3.64 14.46 -26.37
CA ILE A 70 -4.92 14.33 -27.08
C ILE A 70 -4.90 13.15 -28.08
N PHE A 71 -3.72 12.77 -28.55
CA PHE A 71 -3.53 11.67 -29.50
C PHE A 71 -3.54 10.34 -28.74
N LYS A 72 -4.24 9.35 -29.30
CA LYS A 72 -4.51 8.07 -28.63
C LYS A 72 -3.22 7.31 -28.32
N GLU A 73 -2.25 7.35 -29.22
CA GLU A 73 -0.97 6.66 -29.12
C GLU A 73 -0.17 7.20 -27.93
N ASN A 74 -0.14 8.52 -27.77
CA ASN A 74 0.53 9.18 -26.65
C ASN A 74 -0.20 8.95 -25.32
N LEU A 75 -1.53 8.85 -25.36
CA LEU A 75 -2.33 8.50 -24.20
C LEU A 75 -2.07 7.06 -23.73
N ILE A 76 -2.01 6.10 -24.67
CA ILE A 76 -1.67 4.70 -24.38
C ILE A 76 -0.26 4.60 -23.78
N PHE A 77 0.69 5.35 -24.33
CA PHE A 77 2.04 5.39 -23.76
C PHE A 77 2.04 5.96 -22.34
N GLY A 78 1.26 7.01 -22.08
CA GLY A 78 1.04 7.55 -20.73
C GLY A 78 0.43 6.51 -19.78
N GLU A 79 -0.53 5.73 -20.25
CA GLU A 79 -1.13 4.64 -19.48
C GLU A 79 -0.11 3.55 -19.12
N ILE A 80 0.73 3.13 -20.08
CA ILE A 80 1.79 2.15 -19.82
C ILE A 80 2.75 2.65 -18.74
N LEU A 81 3.18 3.92 -18.83
CA LEU A 81 4.03 4.53 -17.80
C LEU A 81 3.33 4.54 -16.43
N HIS A 82 2.04 4.83 -16.41
CA HIS A 82 1.26 4.84 -15.19
C HIS A 82 1.16 3.45 -14.54
N LEU A 83 0.81 2.43 -15.33
CA LEU A 83 0.73 1.04 -14.89
C LEU A 83 2.07 0.54 -14.34
N ILE A 84 3.19 0.82 -15.02
CA ILE A 84 4.53 0.45 -14.55
C ILE A 84 4.85 1.15 -13.23
N THR A 85 4.59 2.46 -13.14
CA THR A 85 4.87 3.25 -11.93
C THR A 85 4.08 2.70 -10.74
N GLY A 86 2.77 2.49 -10.91
CA GLY A 86 1.92 1.96 -9.85
C GLY A 86 2.23 0.51 -9.47
N SER A 87 2.72 -0.30 -10.42
CA SER A 87 3.26 -1.64 -10.14
C SER A 87 4.48 -1.56 -9.23
N ILE A 88 5.45 -0.71 -9.56
CA ILE A 88 6.67 -0.51 -8.75
C ILE A 88 6.31 -0.02 -7.33
N MET A 89 5.35 0.89 -7.20
CA MET A 89 4.90 1.41 -5.91
C MET A 89 4.26 0.36 -5.00
N GLY A 90 3.83 -0.78 -5.54
CA GLY A 90 3.33 -1.92 -4.76
C GLY A 90 4.44 -2.68 -4.01
N ILE A 91 5.70 -2.62 -4.47
CA ILE A 91 6.84 -3.30 -3.84
C ILE A 91 7.10 -2.77 -2.42
N PRO A 92 7.24 -1.45 -2.18
CA PRO A 92 7.40 -0.93 -0.82
C PRO A 92 6.19 -1.21 0.08
N LEU A 93 4.96 -1.13 -0.44
CA LEU A 93 3.77 -1.51 0.32
C LEU A 93 3.83 -2.96 0.79
N PHE A 94 4.23 -3.90 -0.06
CA PHE A 94 4.38 -5.29 0.35
C PHE A 94 5.46 -5.45 1.44
N ALA A 95 6.58 -4.72 1.33
CA ALA A 95 7.60 -4.71 2.38
C ALA A 95 7.04 -4.21 3.73
N VAL A 96 6.19 -3.18 3.72
CA VAL A 96 5.49 -2.67 4.92
C VAL A 96 4.58 -3.76 5.51
N LEU A 97 3.76 -4.42 4.69
CA LEU A 97 2.87 -5.49 5.17
C LEU A 97 3.63 -6.72 5.67
N LYS A 98 4.74 -7.08 5.02
CA LYS A 98 5.62 -8.17 5.46
C LYS A 98 6.24 -7.88 6.83
N LYS A 99 6.58 -6.62 7.12
CA LYS A 99 7.16 -6.21 8.42
C LYS A 99 6.10 -6.04 9.51
N THR A 100 4.95 -5.46 9.16
CA THR A 100 3.92 -5.07 10.13
C THR A 100 2.85 -6.14 10.33
N GLY A 101 2.76 -7.13 9.46
CA GLY A 101 1.70 -8.14 9.48
C GLY A 101 0.50 -7.76 8.62
N LYS A 102 -0.36 -8.77 8.40
CA LYS A 102 -1.60 -8.66 7.63
C LYS A 102 -2.82 -8.19 8.44
N ASP A 103 -2.65 -7.92 9.73
CA ASP A 103 -3.66 -7.25 10.55
C ASP A 103 -4.00 -5.88 9.93
N ASN A 104 -5.29 -5.57 9.82
CA ASN A 104 -5.80 -4.30 9.27
C ASN A 104 -5.15 -3.90 7.92
N TYR A 105 -4.80 -4.88 7.09
CA TYR A 105 -4.06 -4.64 5.84
C TYR A 105 -4.78 -3.67 4.88
N LEU A 106 -6.11 -3.66 4.87
CA LEU A 106 -6.90 -2.71 4.07
C LEU A 106 -6.66 -1.27 4.53
N PHE A 107 -6.64 -1.03 5.84
CA PHE A 107 -6.36 0.29 6.40
C PHE A 107 -4.89 0.71 6.17
N LYS A 108 -3.93 -0.22 6.38
CA LYS A 108 -2.52 0.03 6.04
C LYS A 108 -2.35 0.36 4.54
N GLY A 109 -3.07 -0.36 3.69
CA GLY A 109 -3.15 -0.09 2.25
C GLY A 109 -3.70 1.29 1.95
N ALA A 110 -4.84 1.67 2.54
CA ALA A 110 -5.45 2.99 2.38
C ALA A 110 -4.50 4.13 2.77
N VAL A 111 -3.87 4.05 3.95
CA VAL A 111 -2.88 5.03 4.42
C VAL A 111 -1.70 5.13 3.45
N TYR A 112 -1.18 3.99 3.00
CA TYR A 112 -0.09 3.96 2.03
C TYR A 112 -0.50 4.56 0.66
N GLY A 113 -1.72 4.29 0.20
CA GLY A 113 -2.27 4.87 -1.02
C GLY A 113 -2.32 6.40 -0.93
N THR A 114 -2.87 6.94 0.16
CA THR A 114 -2.86 8.39 0.42
C THR A 114 -1.44 8.96 0.51
N PHE A 115 -0.51 8.25 1.14
CA PHE A 115 0.89 8.68 1.18
C PHE A 115 1.53 8.68 -0.22
N THR A 116 1.24 7.68 -1.03
CA THR A 116 1.71 7.59 -2.43
C THR A 116 1.18 8.76 -3.26
N TRP A 117 -0.08 9.15 -3.04
CA TRP A 117 -0.65 10.35 -3.64
C TRP A 117 0.15 11.60 -3.28
N GLU A 118 0.38 11.88 -1.99
CA GLU A 118 1.15 13.06 -1.58
C GLU A 118 2.58 13.02 -2.14
N LEU A 119 3.22 11.85 -2.10
CA LEU A 119 4.58 11.67 -2.57
C LEU A 119 4.72 11.86 -4.08
N LEU A 120 3.79 11.37 -4.90
CA LEU A 120 3.90 11.47 -6.35
C LEU A 120 3.21 12.71 -6.88
N TYR A 121 1.96 12.92 -6.51
CA TYR A 121 1.12 13.99 -7.05
C TYR A 121 1.54 15.36 -6.53
N SER A 122 1.55 15.56 -5.21
CA SER A 122 1.87 16.87 -4.62
C SER A 122 3.33 17.24 -4.87
N PHE A 123 4.26 16.29 -4.69
CA PHE A 123 5.67 16.52 -5.02
C PHE A 123 5.87 16.73 -6.52
N GLY A 124 5.31 15.87 -7.37
CA GLY A 124 5.49 15.95 -8.82
C GLY A 124 4.94 17.25 -9.41
N LEU A 125 3.83 17.78 -8.88
CA LEU A 125 3.32 19.10 -9.25
C LEU A 125 4.22 20.23 -8.72
N ARG A 126 4.68 20.14 -7.47
CA ARG A 126 5.52 21.17 -6.84
C ARG A 126 6.86 21.35 -7.54
N TYR A 127 7.48 20.25 -7.99
CA TYR A 127 8.76 20.27 -8.68
C TYR A 127 8.65 20.30 -10.21
N GLY A 128 7.43 20.46 -10.75
CA GLY A 128 7.21 20.57 -12.19
C GLY A 128 7.52 19.29 -12.99
N VAL A 129 7.54 18.13 -12.33
CA VAL A 129 7.68 16.82 -12.97
C VAL A 129 6.48 16.56 -13.88
N PHE A 130 5.28 16.90 -13.42
CA PHE A 130 4.08 16.85 -14.25
C PHE A 130 3.86 18.18 -14.97
N ARG A 131 3.80 18.12 -16.30
CA ARG A 131 3.47 19.28 -17.13
C ARG A 131 1.96 19.49 -17.25
N THR A 132 1.16 18.44 -17.01
CA THR A 132 -0.30 18.53 -16.91
C THR A 132 -0.70 18.96 -15.49
N LYS A 133 -1.59 19.94 -15.40
CA LYS A 133 -2.17 20.42 -14.13
C LYS A 133 -3.70 20.25 -14.14
N ALA A 134 -4.26 19.97 -12.98
CA ALA A 134 -5.68 20.16 -12.71
C ALA A 134 -5.88 21.47 -11.94
N TYR A 135 -7.04 22.08 -12.14
CA TYR A 135 -7.41 23.36 -11.55
C TYR A 135 -8.60 23.23 -10.60
N SER A 136 -9.42 22.18 -10.75
CA SER A 136 -10.59 21.95 -9.90
C SER A 136 -10.25 21.19 -8.61
N ALA A 137 -10.72 21.73 -7.47
CA ALA A 137 -10.70 21.06 -6.18
C ALA A 137 -11.38 19.68 -6.21
N ARG A 138 -12.41 19.50 -7.07
CA ARG A 138 -13.09 18.21 -7.24
C ARG A 138 -12.14 17.15 -7.80
N THR A 139 -11.23 17.54 -8.70
CA THR A 139 -10.23 16.63 -9.25
C THR A 139 -9.29 16.16 -8.15
N HIS A 140 -8.77 17.06 -7.32
CA HIS A 140 -7.91 16.71 -6.19
C HIS A 140 -8.60 15.74 -5.21
N MET A 141 -9.88 15.98 -4.89
CA MET A 141 -10.67 15.09 -4.04
C MET A 141 -10.86 13.70 -4.68
N THR A 142 -11.18 13.63 -5.98
CA THR A 142 -11.28 12.33 -6.67
C THR A 142 -9.93 11.62 -6.75
N THR A 143 -8.82 12.35 -6.90
CA THR A 143 -7.47 11.76 -6.90
C THR A 143 -7.14 11.13 -5.55
N LEU A 144 -7.56 11.74 -4.43
CA LEU A 144 -7.43 11.13 -3.10
C LEU A 144 -8.23 9.81 -3.01
N ILE A 145 -9.48 9.79 -3.48
CA ILE A 145 -10.32 8.59 -3.50
C ILE A 145 -9.70 7.50 -4.38
N ASP A 146 -9.25 7.85 -5.57
CA ASP A 146 -8.57 6.96 -6.51
C ASP A 146 -7.34 6.30 -5.85
N ASN A 147 -6.56 7.06 -5.08
CA ASN A 147 -5.39 6.52 -4.39
C ASN A 147 -5.75 5.66 -3.17
N LEU A 148 -6.87 5.91 -2.50
CA LEU A 148 -7.42 4.98 -1.51
C LEU A 148 -7.80 3.65 -2.18
N VAL A 149 -8.45 3.70 -3.34
CA VAL A 149 -8.81 2.51 -4.14
C VAL A 149 -7.56 1.74 -4.55
N TYR A 150 -6.50 2.42 -4.99
CA TYR A 150 -5.20 1.81 -5.28
C TYR A 150 -4.67 1.05 -4.06
N GLY A 151 -4.52 1.73 -2.93
CA GLY A 151 -3.90 1.16 -1.74
C GLY A 151 -4.67 -0.01 -1.16
N VAL A 152 -6.00 0.10 -1.07
CA VAL A 152 -6.90 -0.96 -0.60
C VAL A 152 -6.84 -2.18 -1.52
N SER A 153 -6.97 -1.96 -2.83
CA SER A 153 -6.94 -3.03 -3.83
C SER A 153 -5.60 -3.74 -3.85
N SER A 154 -4.48 -2.99 -3.87
CA SER A 154 -3.14 -3.57 -3.81
C SER A 154 -2.91 -4.39 -2.55
N ALA A 155 -3.27 -3.87 -1.37
CA ALA A 155 -3.10 -4.61 -0.12
C ALA A 155 -3.96 -5.89 -0.09
N ALA A 156 -5.18 -5.85 -0.63
CA ALA A 156 -6.04 -7.03 -0.77
C ALA A 156 -5.44 -8.08 -1.72
N THR A 157 -4.91 -7.66 -2.86
CA THR A 157 -4.22 -8.55 -3.79
C THR A 157 -2.97 -9.16 -3.16
N MET A 158 -2.18 -8.39 -2.40
CA MET A 158 -1.01 -8.92 -1.69
C MET A 158 -1.41 -10.02 -0.72
N VAL A 159 -2.39 -9.79 0.14
CA VAL A 159 -2.85 -10.80 1.10
C VAL A 159 -3.44 -12.02 0.41
N PHE A 160 -4.08 -11.83 -0.75
CA PHE A 160 -4.63 -12.92 -1.55
C PHE A 160 -3.53 -13.77 -2.23
N LEU A 161 -2.46 -13.15 -2.75
CA LEU A 161 -1.40 -13.84 -3.49
C LEU A 161 -0.32 -14.48 -2.57
N THR A 162 -0.18 -13.96 -1.36
CA THR A 162 0.96 -14.29 -0.49
C THR A 162 0.70 -15.56 0.33
N ASP A 163 1.72 -16.41 0.42
CA ASP A 163 1.74 -17.55 1.35
C ASP A 163 1.60 -17.05 2.81
N LYS A 164 0.70 -17.67 3.57
CA LYS A 164 0.42 -17.31 4.97
C LYS A 164 1.66 -17.26 5.86
N ALA A 165 2.69 -18.06 5.56
CA ALA A 165 3.94 -18.11 6.31
C ALA A 165 4.83 -16.87 6.12
N VAL A 166 4.60 -16.07 5.07
CA VAL A 166 5.39 -14.85 4.79
C VAL A 166 5.03 -13.72 5.75
N PHE A 167 3.77 -13.65 6.19
CA PHE A 167 3.35 -12.63 7.15
C PHE A 167 3.70 -13.08 8.57
N PRO A 168 4.22 -12.17 9.41
CA PRO A 168 4.45 -12.47 10.81
C PRO A 168 3.13 -12.85 11.48
N ASN A 169 3.15 -13.96 12.23
CA ASN A 169 2.02 -14.35 13.06
C ASN A 169 1.87 -13.34 14.20
N ALA A 170 0.89 -12.43 14.09
CA ALA A 170 0.62 -11.40 15.10
C ALA A 170 0.52 -11.99 16.52
N SER A 171 -0.08 -13.17 16.66
CA SER A 171 -0.21 -13.90 17.92
C SER A 171 1.14 -14.28 18.55
N LYS A 172 2.12 -14.79 17.77
CA LYS A 172 3.43 -15.18 18.33
C LYS A 172 4.24 -13.97 18.81
N LYS A 173 4.15 -12.84 18.12
CA LYS A 173 4.89 -11.62 18.49
C LYS A 173 4.33 -10.97 19.76
N GLN A 174 2.99 -10.93 19.91
CA GLN A 174 2.35 -10.44 21.13
C GLN A 174 2.62 -11.35 22.34
N ILE A 175 2.60 -12.67 22.15
CA ILE A 175 2.93 -13.63 23.23
C ILE A 175 4.38 -13.42 23.69
N ARG A 176 5.33 -13.27 22.77
CA ARG A 176 6.74 -13.08 23.11
C ARG A 176 7.01 -11.74 23.80
N ALA A 177 6.40 -10.66 23.32
CA ALA A 177 6.53 -9.34 23.95
C ALA A 177 5.92 -9.31 25.36
N LYS A 178 4.80 -10.02 25.57
CA LYS A 178 4.19 -10.18 26.89
C LYS A 178 5.09 -10.98 27.84
N GLN A 179 5.68 -12.09 27.36
CA GLN A 179 6.62 -12.91 28.15
C GLN A 179 7.91 -12.17 28.51
N GLU A 180 8.47 -11.36 27.60
CA GLU A 180 9.64 -10.53 27.90
C GLU A 180 9.34 -9.45 28.95
N THR A 181 8.14 -8.86 28.91
CA THR A 181 7.69 -7.91 29.93
C THR A 181 7.52 -8.59 31.30
N GLU A 182 6.91 -9.77 31.33
CA GLU A 182 6.71 -10.54 32.57
C GLU A 182 8.03 -11.02 33.19
N MET A 183 9.02 -11.45 32.40
CA MET A 183 10.35 -11.81 32.92
C MET A 183 11.11 -10.61 33.46
N SER A 184 11.02 -9.45 32.82
CA SER A 184 11.69 -8.22 33.30
C SER A 184 11.08 -7.67 34.59
N GLN A 185 9.78 -7.90 34.84
CA GLN A 185 9.13 -7.51 36.10
C GLN A 185 9.41 -8.51 37.22
N SER A 186 9.58 -9.79 36.90
CA SER A 186 9.95 -10.85 37.86
C SER A 186 11.40 -10.77 38.33
N SER A 187 12.29 -10.07 37.62
CA SER A 187 13.70 -9.91 38.00
C SER A 187 13.98 -8.67 38.85
N ILE A 188 12.96 -7.85 39.13
CA ILE A 188 13.07 -6.76 40.11
C ILE A 188 12.94 -7.41 41.48
N ASP A 189 14.08 -7.59 42.16
CA ASP A 189 14.13 -8.10 43.52
C ASP A 189 13.51 -7.03 44.44
N PRO A 190 12.45 -7.34 45.22
CA PRO A 190 11.85 -6.40 46.17
C PRO A 190 12.83 -5.84 47.20
N SER A 191 13.99 -6.48 47.37
CA SER A 191 15.05 -5.97 48.25
C SER A 191 15.85 -4.80 47.67
N ASP A 192 15.84 -4.57 46.35
CA ASP A 192 16.49 -3.40 45.72
C ASP A 192 15.65 -2.12 45.93
N GLU A 193 14.32 -2.23 46.03
CA GLU A 193 13.43 -1.08 46.24
C GLU A 193 13.47 -0.55 47.69
N LEU A 194 13.96 -1.36 48.64
CA LEU A 194 14.12 -0.99 50.06
C LEU A 194 15.44 -0.26 50.38
N LEU A 195 16.42 -0.27 49.46
CA LEU A 195 17.71 0.39 49.67
C LEU A 195 17.71 1.87 49.24
N ASP A 196 16.90 2.24 48.23
CA ASP A 196 16.81 3.62 47.73
C ASP A 196 16.09 4.58 48.70
N ASP A 197 15.20 4.06 49.55
CA ASP A 197 14.49 4.88 50.56
C ASP A 197 15.38 5.20 51.78
N TYR A 198 16.37 4.35 52.08
CA TYR A 198 17.28 4.57 53.22
C TYR A 198 18.42 5.56 52.92
N GLU A 199 18.93 5.65 51.67
CA GLU A 199 20.00 6.61 51.34
C GLU A 199 19.52 8.07 51.30
N ASN A 200 18.24 8.32 51.00
CA ASN A 200 17.70 9.68 50.95
C ASN A 200 17.43 10.30 52.32
N GLU A 201 17.22 9.48 53.36
CA GLU A 201 16.95 9.99 54.73
C GLU A 201 18.23 10.43 55.46
N VAL A 202 19.40 9.89 55.10
CA VAL A 202 20.68 10.21 55.77
C VAL A 202 21.33 11.51 55.27
N ARG A 203 20.87 12.07 54.14
CA ARG A 203 21.47 13.29 53.55
C ARG A 203 21.00 14.62 54.13
N PHE A 204 20.07 14.62 55.10
CA PHE A 204 19.46 15.83 55.64
C PHE A 204 19.77 16.13 57.12
N HIS A 205 20.82 15.53 57.71
CA HIS A 205 21.31 15.87 59.05
C HIS A 205 22.77 16.29 59.07
#